data_AF-A0A853F2R1-F1
#
_entry.id   AF-A0A853F2R1-F1
#
_cell.length_a   1.000
_cell.length_b   1.000
_cell.length_c   1.000
_cell.angle_alpha   90.00
_cell.angle_beta   90.00
_cell.angle_gamma   90.00
#
_symmetry.space_group_name_H-M   'P 1'
#
loop_
_entity.id
_entity.type
_entity.pdbx_description
1 polymer ?
#
loop_
_entity_poly.entity_id
_entity_poly.type
_entity_poly.pdbx_seq_one_letter_code
_entity_poly.pdbx_strand_id
1 'polypeptide(L)' 'MLVDIDGDGDLDLVVGRRMAPLNTIKIQALLLTLLMK' A
#
# COMPACT_ATOMS: atom_id res chain seq x y z
N MET A 1 4.99 4.30 -2.94
CA MET A 1 5.89 3.46 -3.75
C MET A 1 5.03 2.75 -4.77
N LEU A 2 5.52 2.63 -6.01
CA LEU A 2 4.89 1.80 -7.04
C LEU A 2 5.72 0.53 -7.19
N VAL A 3 5.09 -0.63 -7.11
CA VAL A 3 5.73 -1.95 -7.17
C VAL A 3 4.66 -3.00 -7.46
N ASP A 4 4.98 -4.04 -8.21
CA ASP A 4 4.15 -5.24 -8.34
C ASP A 4 4.50 -6.18 -7.16
N ILE A 5 3.68 -6.24 -6.09
CA ILE A 5 4.05 -7.04 -4.89
C ILE A 5 3.55 -8.48 -4.95
N ASP A 6 2.53 -8.78 -5.74
CA ASP A 6 1.94 -10.11 -5.85
C ASP A 6 2.27 -10.86 -7.15
N GLY A 7 2.89 -10.18 -8.12
CA GLY A 7 3.45 -10.76 -9.33
C GLY A 7 2.43 -10.97 -10.45
N ASP A 8 1.31 -10.24 -10.43
CA ASP A 8 0.24 -10.39 -11.41
C ASP A 8 0.44 -9.53 -12.68
N GLY A 9 1.44 -8.63 -12.64
CA GLY A 9 1.85 -7.78 -13.75
C GLY A 9 1.21 -6.39 -13.79
N ASP A 10 0.35 -6.02 -12.83
CA ASP A 10 -0.01 -4.63 -12.58
C ASP A 10 0.83 -3.99 -11.45
N LEU A 11 0.83 -2.65 -11.39
CA LEU A 11 1.64 -1.93 -10.41
C LEU A 11 0.77 -1.48 -9.24
N ASP A 12 1.13 -1.93 -8.03
CA ASP A 12 0.46 -1.53 -6.80
C ASP A 12 0.94 -0.19 -6.27
N LEU A 13 0.03 0.54 -5.63
CA LEU A 13 0.35 1.76 -4.89
C LEU A 13 0.45 1.50 -3.37
N VAL A 14 1.67 1.55 -2.85
CA VAL A 14 1.92 1.52 -1.41
C VAL A 14 2.00 2.94 -0.84
N VAL A 15 1.14 3.25 0.13
CA VAL A 15 1.11 4.55 0.83
C VAL A 15 1.34 4.35 2.33
N GLY A 16 2.25 5.12 2.91
CA GLY A 16 2.38 5.23 4.37
C GLY A 16 1.60 6.44 4.87
N ARG A 17 0.81 6.28 5.93
CA ARG A 17 0.19 7.42 6.64
C ARG A 17 0.87 7.61 7.98
N ARG A 18 1.47 8.79 8.19
CA ARG A 18 1.93 9.21 9.51
C ARG A 18 0.70 9.64 10.32
N MET A 19 0.43 8.94 11.41
CA MET A 19 -0.57 9.36 12.37
C MET A 19 0.10 10.23 13.44
N ALA A 20 -0.61 11.20 14.01
CA ALA A 20 -0.21 11.98 15.17
C ALA A 20 -1.32 11.84 16.23
N PRO A 21 -1.04 11.86 17.55
CA PRO A 21 0.23 12.25 18.20
C PRO A 21 1.19 11.08 18.45
N LEU A 22 0.78 9.85 18.19
CA LEU A 22 1.68 8.70 18.27
C LEU A 22 2.61 8.79 17.06
N ASN A 23 3.92 9.02 17.25
CA ASN A 23 4.96 9.07 16.20
C ASN A 23 5.15 7.72 15.46
N THR A 24 4.05 7.04 15.14
CA THR A 24 3.98 5.76 14.48
C THR A 24 3.67 6.00 13.01
N ILE A 25 4.57 5.49 12.15
CA ILE A 25 4.28 5.38 10.73
C ILE A 25 3.50 4.08 10.56
N LYS A 26 2.19 4.17 10.29
CA LYS A 26 1.42 3.01 9.86
C LYS A 26 1.56 2.89 8.35
N ILE A 27 2.22 1.83 7.91
CA ILE A 27 2.19 1.46 6.50
C ILE A 27 0.82 0.84 6.27
N GLN A 28 -0.01 1.51 5.46
CA GLN A 28 -1.28 0.96 5.00
C GLN A 28 -1.13 0.69 3.52
N ALA A 29 -0.83 -0.56 3.17
CA ALA A 29 -0.99 -1.00 1.79
C ALA A 29 -2.47 -0.82 1.44
N LEU A 30 -2.76 0.09 0.53
CA LEU A 30 -4.10 0.25 -0.01
C LEU A 30 -4.22 -0.84 -1.07
N LEU A 31 -4.76 -1.97 -0.65
CA LEU A 31 -4.93 -3.19 -1.43
C LEU A 31 -6.07 -3.01 -2.45
N LEU A 32 -6.04 -1.94 -3.25
CA LEU A 32 -7.13 -1.62 -4.18
C LEU A 32 -7.16 -2.57 -5.38
N THR A 33 -6.04 -3.22 -5.67
CA THR A 33 -5.80 -4.19 -6.76
C THR A 33 -6.18 -5.62 -6.39
N LEU A 34 -6.14 -6.00 -5.10
CA LEU A 34 -6.51 -7.36 -4.64
C LEU A 34 -8.00 -7.74 -4.77
N LEU A 35 -8.83 -6.89 -5.38
CA LEU A 35 -10.23 -7.16 -5.70
C LEU A 35 -10.56 -7.01 -7.20
N MET A 36 -9.57 -6.79 -8.06
CA MET A 36 -9.77 -6.77 -9.51
C MET A 36 -9.11 -7.97 -10.20
N LYS A 37 -9.14 -9.14 -9.53
CA LYS A 37 -9.36 -10.49 -10.07
C LYS A 37 -9.57 -11.49 -8.93
#